data_AF-A0A7W5AQE1-F1
#
_entry.id   AF-A0A7W5AQE1-F1
#
_cell.length_a   1.000
_cell.length_b   1.000
_cell.length_c   1.000
_cell.angle_alpha   90.00
_cell.angle_beta   90.00
_cell.angle_gamma   90.00
#
_symmetry.space_group_name_H-M   'P 1'
#
loop_
_entity.id
_entity.type
_entity.pdbx_description
1 polymer ?
#
loop_
_entity_poly.entity_id
_entity_poly.type
_entity_poly.pdbx_seq_one_letter_code
_entity_poly.pdbx_strand_id
1 'polypeptide(L)'
;MSDEGKRIRLWSVVAEAGALATAGPRAKVHGEAGDLFAIGPAGTVVITGGVRTAEDLTVTGPFARLVEGRLTGGDALPVHVFARLPDGCLALGTARVTDLARRRGVLQRAGLRLYTPLPQHLLDLARPDGPPAGTDWLDLLPGDPIGALRGFVADWYSDVPPAAPEPADGLPGPLRAFHEAAAGRPEVSGGALRVLPGPPAAGPDRTLVFGTASDGTFDLLIEPGLEDPPVYYHGLSDQPLRERERLSAYLMMSSLTRAAMDRGGGMAFVDRAQARRIVAPLRRVPLRPMRWPCARSRLYAGPDMVALVGEDDADWLEVYVGVRHRKALRRLRRLGLDWASLED
;
A
#
# COMPACT_ATOMS: atom_id res chain seq x y z
N MET A 1 0.96 -38.75 30.25
CA MET A 1 0.31 -37.50 29.79
C MET A 1 0.76 -37.24 28.38
N SER A 2 -0.12 -37.52 27.44
CA SER A 2 0.08 -37.41 26.00
C SER A 2 0.10 -35.92 25.64
N ASP A 3 1.26 -35.42 25.19
CA ASP A 3 1.38 -34.09 24.58
C ASP A 3 0.87 -34.20 23.13
N GLU A 4 -0.45 -34.19 22.97
CA GLU A 4 -1.07 -34.00 21.66
C GLU A 4 -0.64 -32.62 21.15
N GLY A 5 0.34 -32.64 20.25
CA GLY A 5 0.92 -31.46 19.64
C GLY A 5 -0.15 -30.52 19.14
N LYS A 6 -0.29 -29.38 19.84
CA LYS A 6 -1.27 -28.33 19.54
C LYS A 6 -0.93 -27.76 18.16
N ARG A 7 -1.55 -28.31 17.11
CA ARG A 7 -1.32 -27.93 15.72
C ARG A 7 -1.74 -26.47 15.55
N ILE A 8 -0.77 -25.59 15.30
CA ILE A 8 -1.06 -24.17 15.06
C ILE A 8 -1.89 -24.08 13.78
N ARG A 9 -3.05 -23.43 13.89
CA ARG A 9 -3.95 -23.22 12.75
C ARG A 9 -3.38 -22.12 11.87
N LEU A 10 -3.50 -22.28 10.56
CA LEU A 10 -3.19 -21.23 9.60
C LEU A 10 -3.95 -19.95 9.98
N TRP A 11 -3.27 -18.81 9.94
CA TRP A 11 -3.77 -17.47 10.26
C TRP A 11 -4.22 -17.25 11.72
N SER A 12 -3.85 -18.16 12.63
CA SER A 12 -4.02 -17.91 14.06
C SER A 12 -2.88 -17.06 14.62
N VAL A 13 -3.20 -16.21 15.59
CA VAL A 13 -2.20 -15.48 16.39
C VAL A 13 -1.82 -16.33 17.60
N VAL A 14 -0.52 -16.57 17.76
CA VAL A 14 0.04 -17.35 18.87
C VAL A 14 1.11 -16.54 19.60
N ALA A 15 1.41 -16.89 20.85
CA ALA A 15 2.57 -16.33 21.54
C ALA A 15 3.87 -16.69 20.79
N GLU A 16 4.88 -15.82 20.82
CA GLU A 16 6.17 -16.04 20.15
C GLU A 16 6.81 -17.38 20.55
N ALA A 17 6.76 -17.73 21.85
CA ALA A 17 7.23 -19.02 22.34
C ALA A 17 6.49 -20.22 21.69
N GLY A 18 5.19 -20.07 21.43
CA GLY A 18 4.39 -21.08 20.73
C GLY A 18 4.79 -21.20 19.25
N ALA A 19 5.08 -20.08 18.59
CA ALA A 19 5.59 -20.09 17.21
C ALA A 19 6.95 -20.81 17.14
N LEU A 20 7.90 -20.47 18.01
CA LEU A 20 9.23 -21.09 18.07
C LEU A 20 9.16 -22.61 18.37
N ALA A 21 8.22 -23.03 19.21
CA ALA A 21 8.01 -24.44 19.54
C ALA A 21 7.64 -25.31 18.32
N THR A 22 7.14 -24.71 17.23
CA THR A 22 6.84 -25.42 15.96
C THR A 22 8.08 -26.05 15.33
N ALA A 23 9.28 -25.55 15.62
CA ALA A 23 10.53 -26.16 15.16
C ALA A 23 10.80 -27.53 15.83
N GLY A 24 10.07 -27.87 16.90
CA GLY A 24 10.18 -29.13 17.62
C GLY A 24 11.13 -29.06 18.83
N PRO A 25 11.27 -30.18 19.57
CA PRO A 25 12.07 -30.22 20.78
C PRO A 25 13.54 -29.92 20.50
N ARG A 26 14.20 -29.22 21.44
CA ARG A 26 15.61 -28.82 21.37
C ARG A 26 15.94 -27.93 20.16
N ALA A 27 14.95 -27.21 19.63
CA ALA A 27 15.18 -26.22 18.59
C ALA A 27 16.18 -25.15 19.05
N LYS A 28 17.08 -24.77 18.15
CA LYS A 28 18.06 -23.69 18.38
C LYS A 28 17.53 -22.41 17.77
N VAL A 29 17.43 -21.36 18.59
CA VAL A 29 16.96 -20.05 18.17
C VAL A 29 18.15 -19.17 17.76
N HIS A 30 18.01 -18.47 16.64
CA HIS A 30 19.00 -17.58 16.05
C HIS A 30 18.32 -16.29 15.58
N GLY A 31 19.04 -15.17 15.58
CA GLY A 31 18.55 -13.87 15.11
C GLY A 31 18.36 -12.86 16.24
N GLU A 32 17.94 -11.66 15.87
CA GLU A 32 17.67 -10.53 16.77
C GLU A 32 16.28 -9.93 16.44
N ALA A 33 15.88 -8.86 17.15
CA ALA A 33 14.51 -8.30 17.17
C ALA A 33 13.81 -8.08 15.81
N GLY A 34 14.54 -8.06 14.69
CA GLY A 34 13.98 -8.06 13.33
C GLY A 34 13.44 -9.44 12.92
N ASP A 35 14.33 -10.35 12.51
CA ASP A 35 13.99 -11.71 12.07
C ASP A 35 14.54 -12.76 13.05
N LEU A 36 13.69 -13.66 13.56
CA LEU A 36 14.08 -14.81 14.39
C LEU A 36 13.91 -16.11 13.62
N PHE A 37 14.84 -17.04 13.85
CA PHE A 37 14.87 -18.36 13.27
C PHE A 37 14.92 -19.40 14.38
N ALA A 38 14.07 -20.43 14.33
CA ALA A 38 14.25 -21.63 15.16
C ALA A 38 14.49 -22.84 14.27
N ILE A 39 15.61 -23.53 14.51
CA ILE A 39 15.98 -24.73 13.77
C ILE A 39 15.84 -25.93 14.69
N GLY A 40 14.94 -26.85 14.36
CA GLY A 40 14.73 -28.06 15.14
C GLY A 40 14.42 -29.28 14.26
N PRO A 41 14.06 -30.41 14.89
CA PRO A 41 13.80 -31.67 14.19
C PRO A 41 12.48 -31.66 13.40
N ALA A 42 11.51 -30.81 13.77
CA ALA A 42 10.21 -30.74 13.09
C ALA A 42 10.21 -29.76 11.91
N GLY A 43 11.17 -28.83 11.85
CA GLY A 43 11.27 -27.86 10.77
C GLY A 43 12.12 -26.66 11.10
N THR A 44 12.07 -25.69 10.17
CA THR A 44 12.61 -24.35 10.36
C THR A 44 11.45 -23.40 10.62
N VAL A 45 11.52 -22.60 11.68
CA VAL A 45 10.57 -21.51 11.93
C VAL A 45 11.25 -20.20 11.60
N VAL A 46 10.53 -19.33 10.91
CA VAL A 46 10.91 -17.95 10.61
C VAL A 46 9.85 -17.04 11.20
N ILE A 47 10.24 -16.15 12.12
CA ILE A 47 9.40 -15.07 12.63
C ILE A 47 9.97 -13.77 12.09
N THR A 48 9.22 -13.08 11.24
CA THR A 48 9.66 -11.85 10.60
C THR A 48 8.87 -10.64 11.10
N GLY A 49 9.47 -9.46 11.01
CA GLY A 49 8.81 -8.18 11.29
C GLY A 49 7.67 -7.84 10.33
N GLY A 50 7.57 -8.54 9.19
CA GLY A 50 6.38 -8.50 8.36
C GLY A 50 6.53 -9.10 6.96
N VAL A 51 5.50 -8.97 6.15
CA VAL A 51 5.45 -9.47 4.76
C VAL A 51 5.35 -8.33 3.76
N ARG A 52 5.80 -8.58 2.52
CA ARG A 52 5.81 -7.58 1.44
C ARG A 52 4.57 -7.69 0.54
N THR A 53 4.28 -8.90 0.08
CA THR A 53 3.12 -9.22 -0.76
C THR A 53 2.34 -10.38 -0.15
N ALA A 54 1.20 -10.73 -0.77
CA ALA A 54 0.38 -11.84 -0.31
C ALA A 54 1.13 -13.18 -0.30
N GLU A 55 2.17 -13.36 -1.12
CA GLU A 55 2.89 -14.63 -1.25
C GLU A 55 4.40 -14.52 -1.00
N ASP A 56 5.01 -13.34 -1.15
CA ASP A 56 6.46 -13.20 -1.06
C ASP A 56 6.86 -12.40 0.18
N LEU A 57 7.87 -12.93 0.88
CA LEU A 57 8.57 -12.23 1.95
C LEU A 57 10.09 -12.37 1.77
N THR A 58 10.82 -11.50 2.44
CA THR A 58 12.28 -11.47 2.38
C THR A 58 12.80 -11.38 3.79
N VAL A 59 13.73 -12.26 4.13
CA VAL A 59 14.47 -12.18 5.39
C VAL A 59 15.90 -11.75 5.14
N THR A 60 16.45 -10.99 6.08
CA THR A 60 17.77 -10.37 5.96
C THR A 60 18.79 -11.01 6.89
N GLY A 61 20.01 -11.19 6.37
CA GLY A 61 21.16 -11.71 7.09
C GLY A 61 22.01 -10.60 7.71
N PRO A 62 23.20 -10.96 8.25
CA PRO A 62 23.87 -12.25 8.07
C PRO A 62 23.21 -13.41 8.84
N PHE A 63 23.11 -14.57 8.19
CA PHE A 63 22.53 -15.77 8.80
C PHE A 63 23.58 -16.59 9.55
N ALA A 64 23.19 -17.18 10.69
CA ALA A 64 24.01 -18.20 11.33
C ALA A 64 24.16 -19.41 10.41
N ARG A 65 25.34 -20.07 10.42
CA ARG A 65 25.64 -21.22 9.52
C ARG A 65 24.57 -22.31 9.53
N LEU A 66 23.95 -22.56 10.68
CA LEU A 66 22.88 -23.55 10.81
C LEU A 66 21.60 -23.13 10.08
N VAL A 67 21.25 -21.85 10.14
CA VAL A 67 20.10 -21.27 9.41
C VAL A 67 20.38 -21.29 7.92
N GLU A 68 21.58 -20.83 7.51
CA GLU A 68 22.00 -20.86 6.11
C GLU A 68 21.92 -22.28 5.54
N GLY A 69 22.49 -23.27 6.24
CA GLY A 69 22.46 -24.66 5.81
C GLY A 69 21.04 -25.23 5.65
N ARG A 70 20.09 -24.80 6.50
CA ARG A 70 18.68 -25.22 6.37
C ARG A 70 17.95 -24.54 5.21
N LEU A 71 18.21 -23.25 4.98
CA LEU A 71 17.60 -22.51 3.87
C LEU A 71 18.16 -22.94 2.51
N THR A 72 19.42 -23.36 2.44
CA THR A 72 20.07 -23.78 1.18
C THR A 72 20.04 -25.30 0.95
N GLY A 73 19.85 -26.09 2.01
CA GLY A 73 20.24 -27.50 2.05
C GLY A 73 19.32 -28.50 1.34
N GLY A 74 18.23 -28.08 0.70
CA GLY A 74 17.29 -28.99 0.03
C GLY A 74 16.61 -30.01 0.96
N ASP A 75 16.82 -29.88 2.26
CA ASP A 75 16.31 -30.76 3.30
C ASP A 75 14.78 -30.64 3.31
N ALA A 76 14.06 -31.76 3.20
CA ALA A 76 12.60 -31.81 2.95
C ALA A 76 11.71 -31.28 4.10
N LEU A 77 12.31 -30.67 5.12
CA LEU A 77 11.62 -30.19 6.29
C LEU A 77 10.97 -28.82 6.02
N PRO A 78 9.74 -28.61 6.53
CA PRO A 78 8.98 -27.40 6.24
C PRO A 78 9.64 -26.14 6.83
N VAL A 79 9.54 -25.04 6.10
CA VAL A 79 9.81 -23.68 6.61
C VAL A 79 8.48 -23.08 7.03
N HIS A 80 8.21 -23.04 8.34
CA HIS A 80 7.05 -22.39 8.92
C HIS A 80 7.31 -20.89 9.06
N VAL A 81 6.38 -20.06 8.62
CA VAL A 81 6.54 -18.60 8.62
C VAL A 81 5.49 -17.96 9.52
N PHE A 82 5.93 -16.99 10.32
CA PHE A 82 5.10 -16.16 11.17
C PHE A 82 5.44 -14.68 10.96
N ALA A 83 4.42 -13.82 10.98
CA ALA A 83 4.60 -12.37 11.06
C ALA A 83 4.42 -11.91 12.51
N ARG A 84 5.34 -11.08 13.01
CA ARG A 84 5.25 -10.50 14.34
C ARG A 84 4.21 -9.38 14.36
N LEU A 85 3.30 -9.46 15.34
CA LEU A 85 2.28 -8.47 15.64
C LEU A 85 2.48 -7.93 17.07
N PRO A 86 1.85 -6.80 17.45
CA PRO A 86 1.90 -6.31 18.83
C PRO A 86 1.44 -7.33 19.88
N ASP A 87 0.45 -8.16 19.54
CA ASP A 87 -0.19 -9.10 20.46
C ASP A 87 0.26 -10.56 20.26
N GLY A 88 1.27 -10.82 19.41
CA GLY A 88 1.78 -12.17 19.18
C GLY A 88 2.40 -12.38 17.79
N CYS A 89 2.27 -13.59 17.25
CA CYS A 89 2.80 -14.01 15.96
C CYS A 89 1.67 -14.62 15.12
N LEU A 90 1.37 -14.02 13.97
CA LEU A 90 0.40 -14.53 13.01
C LEU A 90 1.01 -15.67 12.21
N ALA A 91 0.39 -16.85 12.26
CA ALA A 91 0.81 -18.01 11.47
C ALA A 91 0.51 -17.82 9.98
N LEU A 92 1.54 -17.73 9.14
CA LEU A 92 1.39 -17.54 7.68
C LEU A 92 1.37 -18.85 6.89
N GLY A 93 1.64 -19.97 7.57
CA GLY A 93 1.72 -21.29 6.95
C GLY A 93 3.15 -21.70 6.67
N THR A 94 3.37 -22.40 5.55
CA THR A 94 4.69 -22.84 5.12
C THR A 94 5.15 -22.10 3.88
N ALA A 95 6.48 -22.00 3.71
CA ALA A 95 7.10 -21.36 2.57
C ALA A 95 8.15 -22.26 1.92
N ARG A 96 8.50 -21.92 0.67
CA ARG A 96 9.70 -22.39 -0.01
C ARG A 96 10.68 -21.25 -0.21
N VAL A 97 11.96 -21.56 -0.20
CA VAL A 97 13.01 -20.61 -0.59
C VAL A 97 12.97 -20.42 -2.10
N THR A 98 12.96 -19.17 -2.56
CA THR A 98 12.87 -18.80 -3.99
C THR A 98 14.10 -18.07 -4.51
N ASP A 99 14.74 -17.26 -3.66
CA ASP A 99 15.92 -16.49 -4.03
C ASP A 99 16.94 -16.45 -2.88
N LEU A 100 18.22 -16.38 -3.22
CA LEU A 100 19.32 -16.33 -2.27
C LEU A 100 20.38 -15.33 -2.76
N ALA A 101 20.54 -14.22 -2.04
CA ALA A 101 21.56 -13.22 -2.35
C ALA A 101 22.74 -13.33 -1.39
N ARG A 102 23.94 -13.50 -1.95
CA ARG A 102 25.21 -13.57 -1.20
C ARG A 102 26.06 -12.33 -1.44
N ARG A 103 26.76 -11.86 -0.40
CA ARG A 103 27.80 -10.82 -0.50
C ARG A 103 29.07 -11.35 0.14
N ARG A 104 30.16 -11.40 -0.65
CA ARG A 104 31.46 -11.93 -0.21
C ARG A 104 31.35 -13.34 0.40
N GLY A 105 30.58 -14.22 -0.24
CA GLY A 105 30.37 -15.61 0.21
C GLY A 105 29.34 -15.79 1.34
N VAL A 106 28.96 -14.73 2.05
CA VAL A 106 27.98 -14.79 3.16
C VAL A 106 26.57 -14.56 2.62
N LEU A 107 25.60 -15.39 3.02
CA LEU A 107 24.19 -15.17 2.69
C LEU A 107 23.66 -13.92 3.39
N GLN A 108 23.17 -12.95 2.61
CA GLN A 108 22.66 -11.66 3.09
C GLN A 108 21.15 -11.55 2.98
N ARG A 109 20.53 -12.31 2.07
CA ARG A 109 19.10 -12.24 1.82
C ARG A 109 18.58 -13.60 1.39
N ALA A 110 17.43 -13.99 1.90
CA ALA A 110 16.67 -15.11 1.35
C ALA A 110 15.25 -14.66 1.03
N GLY A 111 14.81 -14.90 -0.20
CA GLY A 111 13.44 -14.77 -0.62
C GLY A 111 12.67 -16.03 -0.26
N LEU A 112 11.51 -15.87 0.36
CA LEU A 112 10.61 -16.97 0.69
C LEU A 112 9.26 -16.71 0.01
N ARG A 113 8.68 -17.77 -0.57
CA ARG A 113 7.33 -17.75 -1.11
C ARG A 113 6.43 -18.69 -0.33
N LEU A 114 5.33 -18.16 0.19
CA LEU A 114 4.29 -18.89 0.89
C LEU A 114 3.56 -19.83 -0.08
N TYR A 115 3.22 -21.02 0.40
CA TYR A 115 2.40 -21.96 -0.38
C TYR A 115 0.92 -21.55 -0.42
N THR A 116 0.47 -20.81 0.60
CA THR A 116 -0.90 -20.28 0.68
C THR A 116 -0.80 -18.76 0.73
N PRO A 117 -1.28 -18.05 -0.32
CA PRO A 117 -1.31 -16.59 -0.31
C PRO A 117 -2.12 -16.05 0.87
N LEU A 118 -1.67 -14.94 1.46
CA LEU A 118 -2.41 -14.22 2.48
C LEU A 118 -3.64 -13.55 1.86
N PRO A 119 -4.83 -13.73 2.45
CA PRO A 119 -5.95 -12.83 2.25
C PRO A 119 -5.53 -11.38 2.51
N GLN A 120 -6.09 -10.44 1.76
CA GLN A 120 -5.73 -9.01 1.82
C GLN A 120 -5.76 -8.44 3.24
N HIS A 121 -6.83 -8.71 4.00
CA HIS A 121 -6.96 -8.25 5.39
C HIS A 121 -5.85 -8.76 6.33
N LEU A 122 -5.24 -9.93 6.05
CA LEU A 122 -4.10 -10.45 6.82
C LEU A 122 -2.76 -9.92 6.30
N LEU A 123 -2.65 -9.66 4.99
CA LEU A 123 -1.49 -8.98 4.42
C LEU A 123 -1.31 -7.60 5.06
N ASP A 124 -2.38 -6.84 5.20
CA ASP A 124 -2.35 -5.52 5.82
C ASP A 124 -2.08 -5.58 7.33
N LEU A 125 -2.45 -6.68 8.00
CA LEU A 125 -2.09 -6.93 9.40
C LEU A 125 -0.60 -7.26 9.56
N ALA A 126 -0.02 -8.00 8.61
CA ALA A 126 1.32 -8.55 8.69
C ALA A 126 2.40 -7.66 8.03
N ARG A 127 2.04 -6.53 7.42
CA ARG A 127 3.03 -5.56 6.88
C ARG A 127 3.78 -4.87 8.04
N PRO A 128 5.10 -4.70 7.92
CA PRO A 128 5.87 -4.02 8.96
C PRO A 128 5.41 -2.56 9.10
N ASP A 129 5.45 -2.03 10.34
CA ASP A 129 5.36 -0.59 10.56
C ASP A 129 6.61 0.06 9.94
N GLY A 130 6.46 0.72 8.79
CA GLY A 130 7.52 1.52 8.20
C GLY A 130 7.73 2.82 8.96
N PRO A 131 8.83 3.56 8.67
CA PRO A 131 8.89 4.95 9.08
C PRO A 131 7.67 5.71 8.52
N PRO A 132 7.16 6.72 9.24
CA PRO A 132 6.07 7.54 8.73
C PRO A 132 6.46 8.16 7.39
N ALA A 133 5.50 8.35 6.47
CA ALA A 133 5.80 8.99 5.19
C ALA A 133 6.28 10.43 5.40
N GLY A 134 7.22 10.87 4.58
CA GLY A 134 7.57 12.28 4.50
C GLY A 134 6.38 13.12 4.03
N THR A 135 6.33 14.37 4.48
CA THR A 135 5.37 15.37 3.96
C THR A 135 6.05 16.49 3.19
N ASP A 136 7.36 16.39 2.96
CA ASP A 136 8.17 17.43 2.31
C ASP A 136 7.72 17.67 0.86
N TRP A 137 7.16 16.65 0.21
CA TRP A 137 6.55 16.76 -1.11
C TRP A 137 5.39 17.79 -1.16
N LEU A 138 4.73 18.10 -0.04
CA LEU A 138 3.69 19.12 0.00
C LEU A 138 4.26 20.52 -0.26
N ASP A 139 5.51 20.77 0.10
CA ASP A 139 6.16 22.08 -0.05
C ASP A 139 6.53 22.37 -1.51
N LEU A 140 6.49 21.35 -2.37
CA LEU A 140 6.64 21.50 -3.81
C LEU A 140 5.36 22.02 -4.47
N LEU A 141 4.20 21.94 -3.82
CA LEU A 141 2.92 22.32 -4.42
C LEU A 141 2.57 23.80 -4.16
N PRO A 142 1.93 24.49 -5.13
CA PRO A 142 1.52 24.01 -6.45
C PRO A 142 2.62 24.12 -7.54
N GLY A 143 3.85 24.50 -7.19
CA GLY A 143 4.91 24.87 -8.14
C GLY A 143 5.50 23.71 -8.95
N ASP A 144 5.61 22.52 -8.36
CA ASP A 144 6.11 21.31 -9.01
C ASP A 144 5.26 20.07 -8.64
N PRO A 145 4.11 19.87 -9.31
CA PRO A 145 3.25 18.72 -9.06
C PRO A 145 3.88 17.37 -9.43
N ILE A 146 4.83 17.34 -10.37
CA ILE A 146 5.49 16.10 -10.79
C ILE A 146 6.49 15.66 -9.72
N GLY A 147 7.30 16.59 -9.19
CA GLY A 147 8.18 16.33 -8.07
C GLY A 147 7.40 15.90 -6.83
N ALA A 148 6.27 16.56 -6.54
CA ALA A 148 5.38 16.19 -5.45
C ALA A 148 4.85 14.76 -5.60
N LEU A 149 4.39 14.38 -6.80
CA LEU A 149 3.91 13.03 -7.12
C LEU A 149 4.97 11.98 -6.88
N ARG A 150 6.19 12.19 -7.40
CA ARG A 150 7.30 11.26 -7.22
C ARG A 150 7.67 11.09 -5.75
N GLY A 151 7.76 12.20 -5.00
CA GLY A 151 8.04 12.18 -3.56
C GLY A 151 6.96 11.43 -2.78
N PHE A 152 5.69 11.77 -3.00
CA PHE A 152 4.57 11.08 -2.36
C PHE A 152 4.56 9.58 -2.65
N VAL A 153 4.71 9.17 -3.92
CA VAL A 153 4.68 7.75 -4.27
C VAL A 153 5.89 7.00 -3.69
N ALA A 154 7.08 7.58 -3.76
CA ALA A 154 8.30 6.98 -3.21
C ALA A 154 8.20 6.79 -1.70
N ASP A 155 7.64 7.76 -0.98
CA ASP A 155 7.48 7.69 0.47
C ASP A 155 6.31 6.78 0.85
N TRP A 156 5.10 7.06 0.37
CA TRP A 156 3.87 6.38 0.79
C TRP A 156 3.84 4.91 0.42
N TYR A 157 4.45 4.53 -0.71
CA TYR A 157 4.54 3.16 -1.19
C TYR A 157 5.97 2.61 -1.09
N SER A 158 6.76 3.08 -0.12
CA SER A 158 8.14 2.63 0.06
C SER A 158 8.27 1.16 0.46
N ASP A 159 7.18 0.53 0.89
CA ASP A 159 7.08 -0.90 1.17
C ASP A 159 7.06 -1.77 -0.10
N VAL A 160 6.76 -1.17 -1.25
CA VAL A 160 6.76 -1.83 -2.56
C VAL A 160 7.97 -1.35 -3.38
N PRO A 161 8.93 -2.26 -3.71
CA PRO A 161 10.09 -1.92 -4.51
C PRO A 161 9.67 -1.37 -5.87
N PRO A 162 10.34 -0.32 -6.38
CA PRO A 162 10.10 0.13 -7.75
C PRO A 162 10.55 -0.96 -8.73
N ALA A 163 9.78 -1.13 -9.80
CA ALA A 163 10.21 -1.90 -10.96
C ALA A 163 10.81 -0.99 -12.03
N ALA A 164 11.45 -1.58 -13.03
CA ALA A 164 11.81 -0.84 -14.23
C ALA A 164 10.52 -0.35 -14.93
N PRO A 165 10.43 0.94 -15.29
CA PRO A 165 9.28 1.44 -16.03
C PRO A 165 9.25 0.86 -17.44
N GLU A 166 8.05 0.62 -17.96
CA GLU A 166 7.88 0.32 -19.37
C GLU A 166 8.13 1.58 -20.23
N PRO A 167 8.55 1.42 -21.50
CA PRO A 167 8.70 2.54 -22.42
C PRO A 167 7.39 3.34 -22.55
N ALA A 168 7.51 4.65 -22.40
CA ALA A 168 6.40 5.60 -22.34
C ALA A 168 6.44 6.59 -23.52
N ASP A 169 6.83 6.10 -24.70
CA ASP A 169 6.96 6.92 -25.90
C ASP A 169 5.61 7.52 -26.30
N GLY A 170 5.61 8.80 -26.66
CA GLY A 170 4.41 9.52 -27.06
C GLY A 170 3.49 9.96 -25.91
N LEU A 171 3.83 9.66 -24.65
CA LEU A 171 3.09 10.18 -23.49
C LEU A 171 3.47 11.64 -23.17
N PRO A 172 2.49 12.49 -22.78
CA PRO A 172 2.77 13.76 -22.11
C PRO A 172 3.64 13.54 -20.86
N GLY A 173 4.54 14.47 -20.55
CA GLY A 173 5.48 14.36 -19.43
C GLY A 173 4.85 13.97 -18.09
N PRO A 174 3.69 14.53 -17.68
CA PRO A 174 3.00 14.12 -16.46
C PRO A 174 2.61 12.63 -16.42
N LEU A 175 2.07 12.08 -17.50
CA LEU A 175 1.71 10.65 -17.56
C LEU A 175 2.94 9.76 -17.52
N ARG A 176 3.99 10.15 -18.25
CA ARG A 176 5.28 9.47 -18.19
C ARG A 176 5.82 9.42 -16.76
N ALA A 177 5.85 10.57 -16.07
CA ALA A 177 6.31 10.64 -14.69
C ALA A 177 5.44 9.83 -13.72
N PHE A 178 4.12 9.76 -13.95
CA PHE A 178 3.21 8.91 -13.19
C PHE A 178 3.52 7.43 -13.39
N HIS A 179 3.66 6.95 -14.63
CA HIS A 179 4.00 5.55 -14.90
C HIS A 179 5.38 5.17 -14.37
N GLU A 180 6.36 6.07 -14.44
CA GLU A 180 7.67 5.90 -13.81
C GLU A 180 7.54 5.73 -12.29
N ALA A 181 6.77 6.59 -11.62
CA ALA A 181 6.56 6.50 -10.18
C ALA A 181 5.77 5.24 -9.77
N ALA A 182 4.79 4.83 -10.59
CA ALA A 182 3.93 3.68 -10.36
C ALA A 182 4.55 2.33 -10.78
N ALA A 183 5.72 2.32 -11.42
CA ALA A 183 6.34 1.10 -11.92
C ALA A 183 6.56 0.06 -10.80
N GLY A 184 5.94 -1.11 -10.95
CA GLY A 184 5.97 -2.18 -9.93
C GLY A 184 5.00 -2.01 -8.77
N ARG A 185 4.14 -0.98 -8.79
CA ARG A 185 3.20 -0.61 -7.73
C ARG A 185 1.78 -0.53 -8.28
N PRO A 186 1.10 -1.67 -8.53
CA PRO A 186 -0.25 -1.67 -9.11
C PRO A 186 -1.26 -0.85 -8.29
N GLU A 187 -1.04 -0.72 -6.98
CA GLU A 187 -1.85 0.09 -6.05
C GLU A 187 -1.72 1.61 -6.30
N VAL A 188 -0.77 2.06 -7.12
CA VAL A 188 -0.66 3.47 -7.53
C VAL A 188 -1.54 3.72 -8.76
N SER A 189 -1.72 2.75 -9.65
CA SER A 189 -2.39 2.92 -10.94
C SER A 189 -3.81 2.36 -11.07
N GLY A 190 -4.26 1.42 -10.22
CA GLY A 190 -5.58 0.78 -10.33
C GLY A 190 -6.42 0.79 -9.04
N GLY A 191 -7.72 0.98 -9.08
CA GLY A 191 -8.56 1.29 -7.89
C GLY A 191 -9.62 2.31 -8.28
N ALA A 192 -10.15 3.10 -7.33
CA ALA A 192 -11.29 4.00 -7.59
C ALA A 192 -11.13 4.89 -8.84
N LEU A 193 -9.91 5.39 -9.06
CA LEU A 193 -9.50 6.11 -10.26
C LEU A 193 -8.35 5.37 -10.94
N ARG A 194 -8.64 4.57 -11.97
CA ARG A 194 -7.63 3.79 -12.68
C ARG A 194 -6.98 4.62 -13.77
N VAL A 195 -5.66 4.73 -13.75
CA VAL A 195 -4.87 5.24 -14.88
C VAL A 195 -4.47 4.04 -15.75
N LEU A 196 -4.78 4.10 -17.04
CA LEU A 196 -4.55 3.00 -17.96
C LEU A 196 -3.06 2.89 -18.31
N PRO A 197 -2.51 1.66 -18.43
CA PRO A 197 -1.14 1.47 -18.87
C PRO A 197 -1.00 1.80 -20.37
N GLY A 198 0.18 2.30 -20.75
CA GLY A 198 0.53 2.55 -22.14
C GLY A 198 -0.04 3.84 -22.73
N PRO A 199 0.02 4.02 -24.07
CA PRO A 199 -0.49 5.21 -24.72
C PRO A 199 -2.01 5.35 -24.57
N PRO A 200 -2.52 6.54 -24.24
CA PRO A 200 -3.95 6.83 -24.20
C PRO A 200 -4.67 6.42 -25.48
N ALA A 201 -5.81 5.76 -25.34
CA ALA A 201 -6.64 5.35 -26.47
C ALA A 201 -7.38 6.57 -27.07
N ALA A 202 -7.79 6.47 -28.33
CA ALA A 202 -8.63 7.51 -28.93
C ALA A 202 -9.99 7.60 -28.20
N GLY A 203 -10.34 8.81 -27.77
CA GLY A 203 -11.62 9.12 -27.12
C GLY A 203 -12.57 9.91 -28.04
N PRO A 204 -13.73 10.33 -27.51
CA PRO A 204 -14.66 11.18 -28.25
C PRO A 204 -14.03 12.54 -28.59
N ASP A 205 -14.53 13.19 -29.65
CA ASP A 205 -14.17 14.57 -30.00
C ASP A 205 -12.66 14.86 -30.09
N ARG A 206 -11.90 13.88 -30.61
CA ARG A 206 -10.43 13.95 -30.76
C ARG A 206 -9.67 14.09 -29.44
N THR A 207 -10.28 13.69 -28.32
CA THR A 207 -9.58 13.53 -27.03
C THR A 207 -8.89 12.17 -26.96
N LEU A 208 -8.09 11.97 -25.91
CA LEU A 208 -7.50 10.69 -25.58
C LEU A 208 -7.96 10.22 -24.19
N VAL A 209 -8.31 8.94 -24.07
CA VAL A 209 -8.68 8.30 -22.80
C VAL A 209 -7.43 7.79 -22.11
N PHE A 210 -7.10 8.34 -20.94
CA PHE A 210 -5.92 7.92 -20.16
C PHE A 210 -6.28 7.19 -18.86
N GLY A 211 -7.56 7.18 -18.48
CA GLY A 211 -8.01 6.59 -17.24
C GLY A 211 -9.52 6.37 -17.22
N THR A 212 -10.00 5.66 -16.20
CA THR A 212 -11.42 5.34 -16.00
C THR A 212 -11.72 5.14 -14.52
N ALA A 213 -12.96 5.33 -14.10
CA ALA A 213 -13.42 4.92 -12.78
C ALA A 213 -13.39 3.38 -12.67
N SER A 214 -13.12 2.82 -11.47
CA SER A 214 -13.05 1.35 -11.30
C SER A 214 -14.34 0.62 -11.69
N ASP A 215 -15.48 1.27 -11.54
CA ASP A 215 -16.81 0.76 -11.86
C ASP A 215 -17.25 1.05 -13.30
N GLY A 216 -16.41 1.76 -14.07
CA GLY A 216 -16.70 2.18 -15.44
C GLY A 216 -17.70 3.33 -15.54
N THR A 217 -18.00 4.03 -14.44
CA THR A 217 -18.99 5.12 -14.43
C THR A 217 -18.58 6.32 -15.28
N PHE A 218 -17.28 6.60 -15.40
CA PHE A 218 -16.77 7.66 -16.26
C PHE A 218 -15.34 7.39 -16.74
N ASP A 219 -14.99 8.03 -17.85
CA ASP A 219 -13.64 8.06 -18.41
C ASP A 219 -12.93 9.37 -18.11
N LEU A 220 -11.59 9.29 -18.07
CA LEU A 220 -10.70 10.42 -17.90
C LEU A 220 -10.04 10.76 -19.24
N LEU A 221 -10.29 11.98 -19.72
CA LEU A 221 -9.87 12.44 -21.03
C LEU A 221 -8.81 13.55 -20.94
N ILE A 222 -7.95 13.61 -21.95
CA ILE A 222 -7.01 14.72 -22.21
C ILE A 222 -7.04 15.14 -23.67
N GLU A 223 -6.63 16.38 -23.94
CA GLU A 223 -6.36 16.85 -25.30
C GLU A 223 -4.99 16.37 -25.79
N PRO A 224 -4.86 15.89 -27.04
CA PRO A 224 -3.58 15.49 -27.60
C PRO A 224 -2.66 16.68 -27.89
N GLY A 225 -1.34 16.45 -27.86
CA GLY A 225 -0.33 17.40 -28.35
C GLY A 225 0.09 18.51 -27.37
N LEU A 226 -0.44 18.52 -26.15
CA LEU A 226 0.02 19.41 -25.07
C LEU A 226 0.88 18.64 -24.05
N GLU A 227 1.91 19.29 -23.53
CA GLU A 227 2.80 18.68 -22.52
C GLU A 227 2.09 18.45 -21.18
N ASP A 228 1.23 19.39 -20.76
CA ASP A 228 0.40 19.28 -19.56
C ASP A 228 -1.05 19.62 -19.93
N PRO A 229 -1.81 18.72 -20.55
CA PRO A 229 -3.14 19.02 -21.07
C PRO A 229 -4.18 19.26 -19.96
N PRO A 230 -5.30 19.95 -20.26
CA PRO A 230 -6.48 19.93 -19.39
C PRO A 230 -7.06 18.51 -19.27
N VAL A 231 -7.64 18.20 -18.11
CA VAL A 231 -8.31 16.93 -17.83
C VAL A 231 -9.82 17.11 -17.85
N TYR A 232 -10.53 16.12 -18.40
CA TYR A 232 -11.99 16.09 -18.42
C TYR A 232 -12.53 14.75 -17.90
N TYR A 233 -13.67 14.80 -17.25
CA TYR A 233 -14.48 13.62 -16.94
C TYR A 233 -15.55 13.44 -18.00
N HIS A 234 -15.68 12.24 -18.56
CA HIS A 234 -16.72 11.89 -19.52
C HIS A 234 -17.63 10.81 -18.92
N GLY A 235 -18.90 11.14 -18.72
CA GLY A 235 -19.88 10.27 -18.04
C GLY A 235 -20.47 10.87 -16.76
N LEU A 236 -19.83 11.88 -16.16
CA LEU A 236 -20.36 12.59 -14.97
C LEU A 236 -21.44 13.65 -15.28
N SER A 237 -21.56 14.05 -16.55
CA SER A 237 -22.57 14.98 -17.06
C SER A 237 -22.77 14.79 -18.56
N ASP A 238 -23.82 15.40 -19.13
CA ASP A 238 -24.14 15.33 -20.57
C ASP A 238 -23.00 15.77 -21.49
N GLN A 239 -22.15 16.68 -21.02
CA GLN A 239 -20.93 17.11 -21.69
C GLN A 239 -19.69 16.75 -20.87
N PRO A 240 -18.51 16.56 -21.50
CA PRO A 240 -17.26 16.37 -20.77
C PRO A 240 -17.01 17.50 -19.75
N LEU A 241 -16.96 17.14 -18.47
CA LEU A 241 -16.77 18.08 -17.37
C LEU A 241 -15.28 18.37 -17.19
N ARG A 242 -14.87 19.61 -17.43
CA ARG A 242 -13.47 20.02 -17.26
C ARG A 242 -13.07 20.09 -15.79
N GLU A 243 -11.98 19.40 -15.44
CA GLU A 243 -11.33 19.53 -14.13
C GLU A 243 -10.63 20.90 -14.00
N ARG A 244 -10.54 21.40 -12.77
CA ARG A 244 -9.92 22.67 -12.43
C ARG A 244 -8.42 22.62 -12.69
N GLU A 245 -7.76 21.56 -12.23
CA GLU A 245 -6.32 21.34 -12.43
C GLU A 245 -5.98 20.72 -13.78
N ARG A 246 -4.73 20.97 -14.23
CA ARG A 246 -4.14 20.32 -15.40
C ARG A 246 -3.62 18.93 -15.03
N LEU A 247 -3.24 18.14 -16.03
CA LEU A 247 -2.86 16.74 -15.88
C LEU A 247 -1.80 16.49 -14.79
N SER A 248 -0.76 17.32 -14.68
CA SER A 248 0.28 17.22 -13.67
C SER A 248 -0.26 17.25 -12.22
N ALA A 249 -1.00 18.30 -11.88
CA ALA A 249 -1.64 18.43 -10.57
C ALA A 249 -2.80 17.45 -10.38
N TYR A 250 -3.51 17.09 -11.45
CA TYR A 250 -4.55 16.08 -11.41
C TYR A 250 -4.01 14.70 -11.01
N LEU A 251 -2.89 14.24 -11.59
CA LEU A 251 -2.30 12.94 -11.28
C LEU A 251 -1.82 12.87 -9.81
N MET A 252 -1.33 14.00 -9.27
CA MET A 252 -1.04 14.13 -7.84
C MET A 252 -2.32 13.98 -6.99
N MET A 253 -3.39 14.72 -7.32
CA MET A 253 -4.67 14.62 -6.61
C MET A 253 -5.28 13.21 -6.72
N SER A 254 -5.27 12.61 -7.90
CA SER A 254 -5.75 11.24 -8.15
C SER A 254 -5.00 10.23 -7.27
N SER A 255 -3.68 10.35 -7.16
CA SER A 255 -2.87 9.47 -6.30
C SER A 255 -3.23 9.60 -4.82
N LEU A 256 -3.51 10.82 -4.34
CA LEU A 256 -3.96 11.05 -2.97
C LEU A 256 -5.40 10.57 -2.73
N THR A 257 -6.29 10.79 -3.69
CA THR A 257 -7.68 10.32 -3.65
C THR A 257 -7.72 8.79 -3.51
N ARG A 258 -6.91 8.09 -4.30
CA ARG A 258 -6.73 6.64 -4.21
C ARG A 258 -6.14 6.22 -2.87
N ALA A 259 -5.10 6.93 -2.40
CA ALA A 259 -4.55 6.67 -1.08
C ALA A 259 -5.60 6.84 0.03
N ALA A 260 -6.56 7.76 -0.12
CA ALA A 260 -7.63 7.99 0.84
C ALA A 260 -8.78 6.96 0.75
N MET A 261 -9.10 6.47 -0.45
CA MET A 261 -10.25 5.58 -0.70
C MET A 261 -9.89 4.10 -0.65
N ASP A 262 -8.71 3.72 -1.14
CA ASP A 262 -8.39 2.33 -1.47
C ASP A 262 -7.44 1.65 -0.46
N ARG A 263 -6.86 2.38 0.51
CA ARG A 263 -5.81 1.84 1.41
C ARG A 263 -6.08 2.02 2.89
N GLY A 264 -6.36 0.91 3.58
CA GLY A 264 -6.12 0.77 5.02
C GLY A 264 -7.11 1.52 5.91
N GLY A 265 -8.22 2.00 5.35
CA GLY A 265 -8.91 3.22 5.78
C GLY A 265 -10.39 3.08 6.12
N GLY A 266 -11.15 4.15 5.93
CA GLY A 266 -12.58 4.16 6.13
C GLY A 266 -13.29 5.37 5.53
N MET A 267 -14.60 5.22 5.35
CA MET A 267 -15.51 6.27 4.88
C MET A 267 -16.57 6.57 5.95
N ALA A 268 -16.90 7.85 6.13
CA ALA A 268 -17.99 8.29 6.99
C ALA A 268 -18.68 9.53 6.44
N PHE A 269 -19.98 9.67 6.75
CA PHE A 269 -20.69 10.94 6.63
C PHE A 269 -20.59 11.69 7.95
N VAL A 270 -20.09 12.91 7.91
CA VAL A 270 -19.75 13.66 9.13
C VAL A 270 -20.18 15.12 9.06
N ASP A 271 -20.47 15.72 10.20
CA ASP A 271 -20.70 17.15 10.27
C ASP A 271 -19.39 17.95 10.12
N ARG A 272 -19.50 19.28 9.96
CA ARG A 272 -18.33 20.15 9.80
C ARG A 272 -17.38 20.14 10.99
N ALA A 273 -17.86 19.92 12.22
CA ALA A 273 -17.02 19.88 13.42
C ALA A 273 -16.24 18.56 13.50
N GLN A 274 -16.88 17.45 13.14
CA GLN A 274 -16.26 16.14 12.97
C GLN A 274 -15.20 16.16 11.87
N ALA A 275 -15.50 16.69 10.69
CA ALA A 275 -14.53 16.84 9.59
C ALA A 275 -13.29 17.64 10.04
N ARG A 276 -13.48 18.76 10.76
CA ARG A 276 -12.37 19.54 11.34
C ARG A 276 -11.51 18.72 12.29
N ARG A 277 -12.11 17.85 13.13
CA ARG A 277 -11.35 16.96 14.03
C ARG A 277 -10.51 15.92 13.26
N ILE A 278 -11.04 15.40 12.15
CA ILE A 278 -10.32 14.45 11.28
C ILE A 278 -9.10 15.13 10.66
N VAL A 279 -9.28 16.33 10.08
CA VAL A 279 -8.22 16.99 9.29
C VAL A 279 -7.30 17.90 10.11
N ALA A 280 -7.63 18.21 11.37
CA ALA A 280 -6.78 19.02 12.27
C ALA A 280 -5.29 18.66 12.31
N PRO A 281 -4.87 17.37 12.31
CA PRO A 281 -3.45 17.01 12.27
C PRO A 281 -2.82 17.01 10.87
N LEU A 282 -3.61 17.25 9.83
CA LEU A 282 -3.20 17.13 8.45
C LEU A 282 -2.96 18.51 7.86
N ARG A 283 -2.08 18.57 6.87
CA ARG A 283 -1.89 19.76 6.04
C ARG A 283 -2.86 19.69 4.87
N ARG A 284 -3.54 20.80 4.60
CA ARG A 284 -4.34 20.92 3.38
C ARG A 284 -3.43 20.93 2.17
N VAL A 285 -3.75 20.14 1.14
CA VAL A 285 -3.03 20.12 -0.13
C VAL A 285 -3.32 21.44 -0.87
N PRO A 286 -2.30 22.21 -1.29
CA PRO A 286 -2.49 23.55 -1.85
C PRO A 286 -2.83 23.52 -3.35
N LEU A 287 -3.78 22.67 -3.74
CA LEU A 287 -4.35 22.56 -5.08
C LEU A 287 -5.84 22.95 -5.06
N ARG A 288 -6.41 23.25 -6.23
CA ARG A 288 -7.84 23.53 -6.35
C ARG A 288 -8.64 22.27 -6.03
N PRO A 289 -9.83 22.38 -5.39
CA PRO A 289 -10.65 21.22 -5.08
C PRO A 289 -10.95 20.40 -6.33
N MET A 290 -10.92 19.07 -6.19
CA MET A 290 -11.27 18.14 -7.25
C MET A 290 -12.80 18.13 -7.47
N ARG A 291 -13.25 17.78 -8.67
CA ARG A 291 -14.69 17.71 -9.00
C ARG A 291 -15.34 16.36 -8.67
N TRP A 292 -14.55 15.38 -8.26
CA TRP A 292 -14.97 14.05 -7.86
C TRP A 292 -14.30 13.66 -6.53
N PRO A 293 -14.94 12.90 -5.62
CA PRO A 293 -16.30 12.35 -5.70
C PRO A 293 -17.41 13.39 -5.59
N CYS A 294 -17.15 14.49 -4.87
CA CYS A 294 -18.07 15.62 -4.76
C CYS A 294 -17.56 16.83 -5.55
N ALA A 295 -18.46 17.77 -5.88
CA ALA A 295 -18.16 18.95 -6.70
C ALA A 295 -16.99 19.82 -6.16
N ARG A 296 -16.76 19.84 -4.84
CA ARG A 296 -15.60 20.48 -4.20
C ARG A 296 -14.91 19.53 -3.21
N SER A 297 -14.27 18.50 -3.73
CA SER A 297 -13.51 17.57 -2.89
C SER A 297 -12.14 18.14 -2.54
N ARG A 298 -11.81 18.24 -1.25
CA ARG A 298 -10.53 18.74 -0.75
C ARG A 298 -9.68 17.63 -0.18
N LEU A 299 -8.39 17.68 -0.49
CA LEU A 299 -7.40 16.73 0.01
C LEU A 299 -6.59 17.31 1.16
N TYR A 300 -6.31 16.46 2.13
CA TYR A 300 -5.47 16.73 3.28
C TYR A 300 -4.50 15.56 3.44
N ALA A 301 -3.24 15.86 3.74
CA ALA A 301 -2.22 14.84 3.89
C ALA A 301 -1.37 15.08 5.15
N GLY A 302 -0.97 13.98 5.76
CA GLY A 302 -0.02 13.92 6.84
C GLY A 302 0.86 12.67 6.69
N PRO A 303 1.77 12.42 7.66
CA PRO A 303 2.77 11.36 7.52
C PRO A 303 2.20 9.95 7.39
N ASP A 304 1.06 9.67 8.03
CA ASP A 304 0.46 8.32 8.04
C ASP A 304 -1.00 8.31 7.57
N MET A 305 -1.52 9.44 7.10
CA MET A 305 -2.93 9.62 6.78
C MET A 305 -3.15 10.58 5.62
N VAL A 306 -4.00 10.19 4.68
CA VAL A 306 -4.56 11.06 3.66
C VAL A 306 -6.08 11.08 3.87
N ALA A 307 -6.66 12.28 3.82
CA ALA A 307 -8.10 12.46 3.91
C ALA A 307 -8.62 13.22 2.70
N LEU A 308 -9.75 12.78 2.19
CA LEU A 308 -10.52 13.41 1.12
C LEU A 308 -11.87 13.80 1.71
N VAL A 309 -12.15 15.10 1.72
CA VAL A 309 -13.39 15.67 2.26
C VAL A 309 -14.20 16.24 1.10
N GLY A 310 -15.33 15.62 0.80
CA GLY A 310 -16.33 16.13 -0.11
C GLY A 310 -17.09 17.30 0.51
N GLU A 311 -16.89 18.50 -0.01
CA GLU A 311 -17.74 19.65 0.30
C GLU A 311 -18.78 19.82 -0.81
N ASP A 312 -20.03 19.55 -0.50
CA ASP A 312 -21.18 20.00 -1.26
C ASP A 312 -22.01 20.99 -0.43
N ASP A 313 -23.18 21.39 -0.93
CA ASP A 313 -24.08 22.30 -0.21
C ASP A 313 -24.91 21.59 0.88
N ALA A 314 -24.60 20.32 1.22
CA ALA A 314 -25.31 19.56 2.23
C ALA A 314 -24.82 19.85 3.67
N ASP A 315 -25.64 19.41 4.64
CA ASP A 315 -25.30 19.47 6.07
C ASP A 315 -24.25 18.44 6.50
N TRP A 316 -24.06 17.40 5.68
CA TRP A 316 -23.15 16.29 5.91
C TRP A 316 -22.06 16.28 4.85
N LEU A 317 -20.83 16.07 5.29
CA LEU A 317 -19.65 15.95 4.45
C LEU A 317 -19.32 14.47 4.29
N GLU A 318 -19.11 14.05 3.05
CA GLU A 318 -18.55 12.74 2.75
C GLU A 318 -17.03 12.77 3.00
N VAL A 319 -16.52 11.89 3.86
CA VAL A 319 -15.09 11.85 4.19
C VAL A 319 -14.55 10.46 3.98
N TYR A 320 -13.49 10.38 3.18
CA TYR A 320 -12.65 9.21 3.04
C TYR A 320 -11.33 9.44 3.74
N VAL A 321 -10.86 8.46 4.49
CA VAL A 321 -9.55 8.48 5.12
C VAL A 321 -8.84 7.20 4.81
N GLY A 322 -7.65 7.32 4.24
CA GLY A 322 -6.74 6.21 4.06
C GLY A 322 -5.52 6.39 4.94
N VAL A 323 -5.00 5.27 5.44
CA VAL A 323 -3.81 5.29 6.29
C VAL A 323 -2.75 4.38 5.75
N ARG A 324 -1.51 4.80 5.96
CA ARG A 324 -0.34 4.00 5.60
C ARG A 324 -0.11 2.86 6.59
N HIS A 325 -0.28 3.16 7.89
CA HIS A 325 -0.01 2.24 8.98
C HIS A 325 -1.26 2.03 9.82
N ARG A 326 -1.56 0.78 10.15
CA ARG A 326 -2.73 0.40 10.96
C ARG A 326 -2.76 1.08 12.33
N LYS A 327 -1.61 1.44 12.91
CA LYS A 327 -1.54 2.24 14.14
C LYS A 327 -2.29 3.58 14.03
N ALA A 328 -2.36 4.17 12.83
CA ALA A 328 -3.14 5.38 12.59
C ALA A 328 -4.66 5.14 12.68
N LEU A 329 -5.16 3.92 12.40
CA LEU A 329 -6.59 3.57 12.59
C LEU A 329 -7.04 3.70 14.04
N ARG A 330 -6.15 3.43 15.01
CA ARG A 330 -6.46 3.59 16.45
C ARG A 330 -6.83 5.03 16.78
N ARG A 331 -6.31 6.01 16.02
CA ARG A 331 -6.71 7.40 16.17
C ARG A 331 -8.11 7.64 15.63
N LEU A 332 -8.41 7.11 14.45
CA LEU A 332 -9.74 7.24 13.81
C LEU A 332 -10.84 6.61 14.66
N ARG A 333 -10.60 5.44 15.26
CA ARG A 333 -11.54 4.78 16.17
C ARG A 333 -11.84 5.62 17.41
N ARG A 334 -10.83 6.30 17.95
CA ARG A 334 -10.99 7.19 19.12
C ARG A 334 -11.82 8.45 18.83
N LEU A 335 -12.07 8.78 17.56
CA LEU A 335 -12.95 9.91 17.22
C LEU A 335 -14.44 9.61 17.47
N GLY A 336 -14.80 8.33 17.64
CA GLY A 336 -16.19 7.90 17.92
C GLY A 336 -17.15 8.25 16.78
N LEU A 337 -16.67 8.19 15.53
CA LEU A 337 -17.48 8.45 14.34
C LEU A 337 -18.20 7.17 13.92
N ASP A 338 -19.35 7.33 13.29
CA ASP A 338 -20.08 6.25 12.63
C ASP A 338 -19.48 6.00 11.24
N TRP A 339 -18.48 5.13 11.20
CA TRP A 339 -17.80 4.78 9.97
C TRP A 339 -18.67 3.81 9.16
N ALA A 340 -19.11 4.25 7.98
CA ALA A 340 -19.85 3.40 7.04
C ALA A 340 -18.97 2.25 6.52
N SER A 341 -17.67 2.50 6.42
CA SER A 341 -16.64 1.48 6.29
C SER A 341 -15.45 1.87 7.16
N LEU A 342 -14.88 0.91 7.88
CA LEU A 342 -13.58 1.05 8.51
C LEU A 342 -12.93 -0.32 8.46
N GLU A 343 -11.73 -0.39 7.87
CA GLU A 343 -10.99 -1.63 7.86
C GLU A 343 -10.64 -2.04 9.30
N ASP A 344 -10.93 -3.30 9.63
CA ASP A 344 -10.67 -3.90 10.94
C ASP A 344 -9.20 -4.05 11.19
#